data_AF-A0A077ZIA9-F1
#
_entry.id   AF-A0A077ZIA9-F1
#
_cell.length_a   1.000
_cell.length_b   1.000
_cell.length_c   1.000
_cell.angle_alpha   90.00
_cell.angle_beta   90.00
_cell.angle_gamma   90.00
#
_symmetry.space_group_name_H-M   'P 1'
#
loop_
_entity.id
_entity.type
_entity.pdbx_description
1 polymer ?
#
loop_
_entity_poly.entity_id
_entity_poly.type
_entity_poly.pdbx_seq_one_letter_code
_entity_poly.pdbx_strand_id
1 'polypeptide(L)'
;MCPSFLYPLVDKIREAGIFVQILLSSGYWDHNKKYSKIEYTLRSGMCVTKIENMCKEISRAFVRYLMDKFNLVSQIASVRYMYFLCRGDWLIDFIDIAEDELCLPLEEVHADRLNVLFNCTIQSSSLRHHAFLKDVKYEPQWPLSMLFTPVLTAHFEILFRWLMLFKYVDRQLSKTWMLNSDMTFALFKRMFDLVFDVLNLMTTSVIDPLWKELLISVKTKELTFDELKTRLSDAVTACLDKCFACDESLTETIVHLLSSCLRFQNTLRQPKAVDHALVQKLDDEFKEALSELMSRLPAENYSAYFFSFTQNDKAVPLD
;
A
#
# COMPACT_ATOMS: atom_id res chain seq x y z
N MET A 1 43.59 0.92 5.16
CA MET A 1 43.78 -0.33 5.93
C MET A 1 42.80 -0.33 7.09
N CYS A 2 41.72 -1.12 7.03
CA CYS A 2 40.85 -1.31 8.18
C CYS A 2 41.44 -2.44 9.05
N PRO A 3 41.61 -2.25 10.37
CA PRO A 3 42.00 -3.34 11.27
C PRO A 3 41.07 -4.55 11.14
N SER A 4 41.62 -5.76 11.19
CA SER A 4 40.84 -6.99 10.90
C SER A 4 39.65 -7.20 11.84
N PHE A 5 39.77 -6.78 13.10
CA PHE A 5 38.69 -6.87 14.09
C PHE A 5 37.52 -5.91 13.80
N LEU A 6 37.71 -4.89 12.95
CA LEU A 6 36.67 -3.95 12.56
C LEU A 6 35.93 -4.36 11.28
N TYR A 7 36.39 -5.38 10.54
CA TYR A 7 35.72 -5.83 9.31
C TYR A 7 34.20 -6.03 9.46
N PRO A 8 33.68 -6.64 10.55
CA PRO A 8 32.23 -6.81 10.73
C PRO A 8 31.45 -5.50 10.92
N LEU A 9 32.14 -4.42 11.29
CA LEU A 9 31.55 -3.11 11.59
C LEU A 9 31.77 -2.09 10.48
N VAL A 10 32.51 -2.42 9.42
CA VAL A 10 32.90 -1.46 8.38
C VAL A 10 31.69 -0.76 7.79
N ASP A 11 30.64 -1.50 7.45
CA ASP A 11 29.43 -0.92 6.84
C ASP A 11 28.67 -0.02 7.81
N LYS A 12 28.50 -0.46 9.07
CA LYS A 12 27.88 0.34 10.13
C LYS A 12 28.65 1.63 10.42
N ILE A 13 29.99 1.56 10.43
CA ILE A 13 30.85 2.72 10.65
C ILE A 13 30.75 3.68 9.45
N ARG A 14 30.75 3.15 8.22
CA ARG A 14 30.59 3.95 7.01
C ARG A 14 29.26 4.68 7.00
N GLU A 15 28.17 3.98 7.30
CA GLU A 15 26.83 4.56 7.35
C GLU A 15 26.71 5.61 8.47
N ALA A 16 27.23 5.31 9.66
CA ALA A 16 27.32 6.28 10.74
C ALA A 16 28.12 7.52 10.32
N GLY A 17 29.20 7.36 9.56
CA GLY A 17 29.96 8.48 8.99
C GLY A 17 29.13 9.37 8.07
N ILE A 18 28.28 8.77 7.22
CA ILE A 18 27.34 9.51 6.37
C ILE A 18 26.35 10.28 7.25
N PHE A 19 25.77 9.66 8.28
CA PHE A 19 24.86 10.34 9.20
C PHE A 19 25.51 11.50 9.92
N VAL A 20 26.72 11.33 10.46
CA VAL A 20 27.45 12.43 11.11
C VAL A 20 27.66 13.57 10.13
N GLN A 21 28.08 13.30 8.90
CA GLN A 21 28.28 14.34 7.89
C GLN A 21 26.99 15.15 7.63
N ILE A 22 25.84 14.48 7.54
CA ILE A 22 24.53 15.13 7.36
C ILE A 22 24.12 15.95 8.58
N LEU A 23 24.34 15.39 9.77
CA LEU A 23 23.97 16.02 11.02
C LEU A 23 24.83 17.26 11.32
N LEU A 24 26.10 17.23 10.94
CA LEU A 24 27.01 18.37 11.05
C LEU A 24 26.67 19.44 10.01
N SER A 25 26.43 19.07 8.74
CA SER A 25 26.12 20.05 7.68
C SER A 25 24.81 20.79 7.92
N SER A 26 23.85 20.15 8.60
CA SER A 26 22.58 20.77 8.99
C SER A 26 22.64 21.60 10.28
N GLY A 27 23.78 21.60 10.99
CA GLY A 27 23.94 22.27 12.28
C GLY A 27 23.13 21.64 13.42
N TYR A 28 22.56 20.45 13.24
CA TYR A 28 21.77 19.75 14.26
C TYR A 28 22.65 19.04 15.30
N TRP A 29 23.93 18.79 14.96
CA TRP A 29 24.85 18.05 15.80
C TRP A 29 26.04 18.89 16.25
N ASP A 30 26.31 18.83 17.55
CA ASP A 30 27.41 19.57 18.16
C ASP A 30 28.76 18.90 17.85
N HIS A 31 29.65 19.65 17.20
CA HIS A 31 31.05 19.26 16.99
C HIS A 31 31.78 18.96 18.31
N ASN A 32 31.34 19.55 19.43
CA ASN A 32 31.98 19.45 20.74
C ASN A 32 31.46 18.32 21.63
N LYS A 33 30.53 17.46 21.15
CA LYS A 33 30.25 16.21 21.84
C LYS A 33 31.53 15.38 21.90
N LYS A 34 32.23 15.49 23.02
CA LYS A 34 33.40 14.69 23.35
C LYS A 34 32.93 13.24 23.47
N TYR A 35 32.94 12.51 22.36
CA TYR A 35 32.97 11.07 22.45
C TYR A 35 34.21 10.69 23.27
N SER A 36 34.02 9.84 24.27
CA SER A 36 35.15 9.34 25.05
C SER A 36 36.14 8.71 24.08
N LYS A 37 37.40 9.19 24.11
CA LYS A 37 38.50 8.70 23.26
C LYS A 37 38.42 7.17 23.16
N ILE A 38 38.48 6.63 21.95
CA ILE A 38 38.46 5.18 21.74
C ILE A 38 39.83 4.67 22.18
N GLU A 39 39.92 4.21 23.43
CA GLU A 39 41.11 3.57 23.95
C GLU A 39 41.10 2.10 23.52
N TYR A 40 42.11 1.70 22.76
CA TYR A 40 42.32 0.30 22.42
C TYR A 40 42.65 -0.48 23.69
N THR A 41 41.72 -1.31 24.14
CA THR A 41 41.95 -2.25 25.26
C THR A 41 42.30 -3.62 24.69
N LEU A 42 43.27 -4.32 25.28
CA LEU A 42 43.67 -5.69 24.89
C LEU A 42 42.50 -6.68 24.79
N ARG A 43 41.40 -6.41 25.51
CA ARG A 43 40.11 -7.09 25.33
C ARG A 43 39.42 -6.55 24.08
N SER A 44 39.80 -7.08 22.91
CA SER A 44 39.26 -6.75 21.58
C SER A 44 37.73 -6.53 21.59
N GLY A 45 36.96 -7.34 22.33
CA GLY A 45 35.50 -7.24 22.39
C GLY A 45 34.94 -5.95 23.00
N MET A 46 35.61 -5.30 23.97
CA MET A 46 35.09 -4.07 24.60
C MET A 46 35.18 -2.86 23.67
N CYS A 47 36.17 -2.85 22.77
CA CYS A 47 36.32 -1.80 21.77
C CYS A 47 35.20 -1.86 20.73
N VAL A 48 34.91 -3.08 20.24
CA VAL A 48 33.85 -3.35 19.26
C VAL A 48 32.49 -2.91 19.80
N THR A 49 32.13 -3.31 21.03
CA THR A 49 30.83 -2.94 21.63
C THR A 49 30.70 -1.43 21.86
N LYS A 50 31.79 -0.74 22.24
CA LYS A 50 31.80 0.73 22.37
C LYS A 50 31.53 1.43 21.04
N ILE A 51 32.16 0.96 19.96
CA ILE A 51 31.94 1.49 18.61
C ILE A 51 30.51 1.21 18.15
N GLU A 52 29.98 0.00 18.36
CA GLU A 52 28.60 -0.33 18.02
C GLU A 52 27.58 0.56 18.74
N ASN A 53 27.77 0.79 20.04
CA ASN A 53 26.91 1.67 20.81
C ASN A 53 26.95 3.11 20.29
N MET A 54 28.14 3.61 19.94
CA MET A 54 28.30 4.93 19.33
C MET A 54 27.62 5.02 17.96
N CYS A 55 27.74 4.01 17.10
CA CYS A 55 27.03 3.94 15.82
C CYS A 55 25.51 3.95 16.01
N LYS A 56 24.98 3.21 17.00
CA LYS A 56 23.55 3.22 17.34
C LYS A 56 23.07 4.58 17.84
N GLU A 57 23.85 5.26 18.68
CA GLU A 57 23.53 6.62 19.16
C GLU A 57 23.46 7.63 18.01
N ILE A 58 24.43 7.58 17.09
CA ILE A 58 24.45 8.42 15.88
C ILE A 58 23.23 8.12 15.01
N SER A 59 22.93 6.84 14.80
CA SER A 59 21.79 6.40 13.99
C SER A 59 20.45 6.87 14.58
N ARG A 60 20.27 6.78 15.90
CA ARG A 60 19.07 7.33 16.58
C ARG A 60 18.97 8.84 16.46
N ALA A 61 20.09 9.55 16.59
CA ALA A 61 20.11 10.99 16.44
C ALA A 61 19.77 11.43 15.00
N PHE A 62 20.20 10.65 14.02
CA PHE A 62 19.81 10.86 12.62
C PHE A 62 18.30 10.67 12.42
N VAL A 63 17.70 9.63 13.00
CA VAL A 63 16.23 9.45 12.97
C VAL A 63 15.51 10.62 13.64
N ARG A 64 16.00 11.12 14.78
CA ARG A 64 15.45 12.34 15.42
C ARG A 64 15.54 13.57 14.52
N TYR A 65 16.67 13.77 13.86
CA TYR A 65 16.84 14.83 12.87
C TYR A 65 15.82 14.72 11.71
N LEU A 66 15.59 13.51 11.19
CA LEU A 66 14.57 13.28 10.15
C LEU A 66 13.16 13.59 10.67
N MET A 67 12.86 13.23 11.92
CA MET A 67 11.57 13.54 12.53
C MET A 67 11.36 15.06 12.68
N ASP A 68 12.37 15.79 13.16
CA ASP A 68 12.25 17.21 13.47
C ASP A 68 12.29 18.11 12.22
N LYS A 69 13.24 17.86 11.30
CA LYS A 69 13.46 18.73 10.13
C LYS A 69 12.63 18.34 8.93
N PHE A 70 12.41 17.04 8.73
CA PHE A 70 11.72 16.53 7.54
C PHE A 70 10.30 16.04 7.85
N ASN A 71 9.83 16.18 9.10
CA ASN A 71 8.53 15.67 9.53
C ASN A 71 8.33 14.22 9.11
N LEU A 72 9.33 13.36 9.33
CA LEU A 72 9.38 11.97 8.85
C LEU A 72 8.05 11.21 9.04
N VAL A 73 7.42 11.36 10.20
CA VAL A 73 6.12 10.74 10.51
C VAL A 73 5.04 11.18 9.53
N SER A 74 5.00 12.48 9.21
CA SER A 74 4.06 13.02 8.23
C SER A 74 4.37 12.52 6.83
N GLN A 75 5.64 12.31 6.49
CA GLN A 75 6.05 11.76 5.19
C GLN A 75 5.65 10.27 5.05
N ILE A 76 5.84 9.48 6.10
CA ILE A 76 5.34 8.09 6.13
C ILE A 76 3.80 8.08 6.06
N ALA A 77 3.12 9.01 6.74
CA ALA A 77 1.68 9.14 6.64
C ALA A 77 1.21 9.59 5.24
N SER A 78 1.94 10.48 4.55
CA SER A 78 1.62 10.92 3.19
C SER A 78 1.73 9.81 2.16
N VAL A 79 2.72 8.92 2.30
CA VAL A 79 2.86 7.72 1.47
C VAL A 79 1.60 6.83 1.56
N ARG A 80 0.97 6.72 2.73
CA ARG A 80 -0.31 6.02 2.87
C ARG A 80 -1.45 6.70 2.10
N TYR A 81 -1.55 8.03 2.12
CA TYR A 81 -2.58 8.73 1.35
C TYR A 81 -2.39 8.56 -0.16
N MET A 82 -1.13 8.49 -0.60
CA MET A 82 -0.77 8.36 -2.00
C MET A 82 -0.94 6.93 -2.53
N TYR A 83 -0.36 5.94 -1.85
CA TYR A 83 -0.31 4.56 -2.34
C TYR A 83 -1.43 3.66 -1.80
N PHE A 84 -2.03 3.97 -0.64
CA PHE A 84 -3.11 3.14 -0.08
C PHE A 84 -4.51 3.72 -0.30
N LEU A 85 -4.63 4.79 -1.09
CA LEU A 85 -5.92 5.34 -1.51
C LEU A 85 -6.88 5.66 -0.35
N CYS A 86 -6.35 5.99 0.84
CA CYS A 86 -7.16 6.19 2.05
C CYS A 86 -8.16 7.36 1.95
N ARG A 87 -8.00 8.24 0.97
CA ARG A 87 -8.99 9.22 0.54
C ARG A 87 -9.21 9.05 -0.95
N GLY A 88 -9.87 7.97 -1.35
CA GLY A 88 -10.15 7.67 -2.75
C GLY A 88 -11.29 8.51 -3.36
N ASP A 89 -11.60 9.69 -2.81
CA ASP A 89 -12.61 10.61 -3.34
C ASP A 89 -12.20 11.09 -4.74
N TRP A 90 -10.96 11.57 -4.87
CA TRP A 90 -10.39 11.94 -6.17
C TRP A 90 -10.38 10.79 -7.18
N LEU A 91 -10.27 9.54 -6.71
CA LEU A 91 -10.16 8.38 -7.59
C LEU A 91 -11.50 8.09 -8.26
N ILE A 92 -12.60 8.22 -7.52
CA ILE A 92 -13.95 8.05 -8.06
C ILE A 92 -14.17 9.09 -9.18
N ASP A 93 -13.91 10.36 -8.87
CA ASP A 93 -14.01 11.46 -9.84
C ASP A 93 -13.07 11.24 -11.03
N PHE A 94 -11.85 10.76 -10.80
CA PHE A 94 -10.87 10.49 -11.85
C PHE A 94 -11.32 9.39 -12.79
N ILE A 95 -11.82 8.26 -12.26
CA ILE A 95 -12.32 7.15 -13.08
C ILE A 95 -13.51 7.60 -13.93
N ASP A 96 -14.35 8.50 -13.43
CA ASP A 96 -15.49 9.02 -14.17
C ASP A 96 -15.09 10.01 -15.26
N ILE A 97 -14.20 10.97 -14.93
CA ILE A 97 -13.77 12.01 -15.88
C ILE A 97 -12.83 11.43 -16.94
N ALA A 98 -12.00 10.44 -16.57
CA ALA A 98 -11.08 9.78 -17.48
C ALA A 98 -11.66 8.53 -18.14
N GLU A 99 -12.96 8.26 -18.00
CA GLU A 99 -13.58 7.05 -18.55
C GLU A 99 -13.30 6.88 -20.05
N ASP A 100 -13.47 7.94 -20.84
CA ASP A 100 -13.25 7.90 -22.29
C ASP A 100 -11.78 7.59 -22.65
N GLU A 101 -10.82 8.15 -21.91
CA GLU A 101 -9.39 7.92 -22.15
C GLU A 101 -8.96 6.53 -21.63
N LEU A 102 -9.55 6.05 -20.54
CA LEU A 102 -9.29 4.70 -19.98
C LEU A 102 -9.92 3.58 -20.82
N CYS A 103 -10.92 3.88 -21.65
CA CYS A 103 -11.50 2.93 -22.59
C CYS A 103 -10.68 2.77 -23.89
N LEU A 104 -9.69 3.62 -24.13
CA LEU A 104 -8.81 3.51 -25.31
C LEU A 104 -7.86 2.30 -25.18
N PRO A 105 -7.44 1.70 -26.31
CA PRO A 105 -6.36 0.72 -26.30
C PRO A 105 -5.05 1.37 -25.83
N LEU A 106 -4.16 0.60 -25.21
CA LEU A 106 -2.94 1.10 -24.54
C LEU A 106 -2.05 1.97 -25.45
N GLU A 107 -2.09 1.75 -26.77
CA GLU A 107 -1.33 2.48 -27.77
C GLU A 107 -1.87 3.89 -28.04
N GLU A 108 -3.16 4.12 -27.78
CA GLU A 108 -3.85 5.40 -28.01
C GLU A 108 -3.99 6.25 -26.74
N VAL A 109 -3.68 5.68 -25.56
CA VAL A 109 -3.75 6.39 -24.29
C VAL A 109 -2.64 7.45 -24.21
N HIS A 110 -3.03 8.72 -24.10
CA HIS A 110 -2.11 9.83 -23.93
C HIS A 110 -1.85 10.13 -22.45
N ALA A 111 -0.65 9.82 -21.97
CA ALA A 111 -0.24 10.08 -20.58
C ALA A 111 -0.44 11.55 -20.16
N ASP A 112 -0.18 12.50 -21.06
CA ASP A 112 -0.37 13.93 -20.78
C ASP A 112 -1.84 14.29 -20.52
N ARG A 113 -2.78 13.66 -21.24
CA ARG A 113 -4.22 13.86 -21.00
C ARG A 113 -4.63 13.31 -19.65
N LEU A 114 -4.20 12.09 -19.32
CA LEU A 114 -4.45 11.50 -18.00
C LEU A 114 -3.88 12.36 -16.88
N ASN A 115 -2.69 12.94 -17.05
CA ASN A 115 -2.10 13.87 -16.08
C ASN A 115 -2.95 15.13 -15.90
N VAL A 116 -3.52 15.69 -16.97
CA VAL A 116 -4.44 16.85 -16.87
C VAL A 116 -5.71 16.47 -16.11
N LEU A 117 -6.34 15.33 -16.46
CA LEU A 117 -7.56 14.87 -15.80
C LEU A 117 -7.33 14.55 -14.33
N PHE A 118 -6.20 13.92 -13.99
CA PHE A 118 -5.77 13.68 -12.62
C PHE A 118 -5.57 14.97 -11.85
N ASN A 119 -4.89 15.97 -12.44
CA ASN A 119 -4.71 17.27 -11.78
C ASN A 119 -6.04 17.98 -11.52
N CYS A 120 -7.01 17.88 -12.44
CA CYS A 120 -8.35 18.41 -12.23
C CYS A 120 -9.06 17.74 -11.05
N THR A 121 -8.97 16.41 -10.91
CA THR A 121 -9.65 15.68 -9.82
C THR A 121 -9.00 15.92 -8.46
N ILE A 122 -7.67 16.05 -8.41
CA ILE A 122 -6.96 16.43 -7.18
C ILE A 122 -7.38 17.83 -6.72
N GLN A 123 -7.58 18.78 -7.63
CA GLN A 123 -8.01 20.14 -7.31
C GLN A 123 -9.45 20.21 -6.75
N SER A 124 -10.36 19.37 -7.22
CA SER A 124 -11.74 19.30 -6.69
C SER A 124 -11.85 18.52 -5.38
N SER A 125 -10.91 17.61 -5.13
CA SER A 125 -10.96 16.69 -3.98
C SER A 125 -10.52 17.31 -2.64
N SER A 126 -10.67 16.52 -1.57
CA SER A 126 -10.12 16.81 -0.25
C SER A 126 -8.57 16.85 -0.22
N LEU A 127 -7.91 16.44 -1.30
CA LEU A 127 -6.46 16.40 -1.42
C LEU A 127 -5.83 17.69 -1.95
N ARG A 128 -6.61 18.69 -2.35
CA ARG A 128 -6.13 19.98 -2.88
C ARG A 128 -5.01 20.66 -2.08
N HIS A 129 -5.00 20.47 -0.75
CA HIS A 129 -4.03 21.09 0.16
C HIS A 129 -2.78 20.21 0.41
N HIS A 130 -2.75 18.99 -0.12
CA HIS A 130 -1.62 18.06 0.00
C HIS A 130 -0.65 18.27 -1.15
N ALA A 131 0.24 19.26 -1.02
CA ALA A 131 1.20 19.64 -2.06
C ALA A 131 2.12 18.50 -2.54
N PHE A 132 2.25 17.41 -1.78
CA PHE A 132 3.07 16.25 -2.16
C PHE A 132 2.48 15.38 -3.28
N LEU A 133 1.20 15.55 -3.64
CA LEU A 133 0.53 14.79 -4.70
C LEU A 133 0.54 15.49 -6.06
N LYS A 134 1.29 16.58 -6.23
CA LYS A 134 1.40 17.26 -7.52
C LYS A 134 1.94 16.34 -8.62
N ASP A 135 2.74 15.35 -8.23
CA ASP A 135 3.18 14.27 -9.08
C ASP A 135 2.59 12.95 -8.56
N VAL A 136 2.16 12.08 -9.49
CA VAL A 136 1.73 10.70 -9.19
C VAL A 136 2.89 9.86 -8.60
N LYS A 137 4.13 10.39 -8.62
CA LYS A 137 5.33 9.75 -8.09
C LYS A 137 5.84 10.47 -6.85
N TYR A 138 6.05 9.72 -5.78
CA TYR A 138 6.66 10.25 -4.57
C TYR A 138 8.17 10.33 -4.76
N GLU A 139 8.70 11.55 -4.86
CA GLU A 139 10.13 11.81 -4.92
C GLU A 139 10.65 12.39 -3.59
N PRO A 140 11.14 11.53 -2.67
CA PRO A 140 11.65 11.99 -1.39
C PRO A 140 12.94 12.77 -1.57
N GLN A 141 13.01 13.97 -0.97
CA GLN A 141 14.23 14.75 -0.93
C GLN A 141 15.34 14.03 -0.17
N TRP A 142 16.59 14.21 -0.58
CA TRP A 142 17.71 13.73 0.23
C TRP A 142 17.72 14.48 1.58
N PRO A 143 17.85 13.79 2.72
CA PRO A 143 18.26 12.39 2.90
C PRO A 143 17.12 11.37 3.10
N LEU A 144 15.84 11.77 3.01
CA LEU A 144 14.70 10.84 3.13
C LEU A 144 14.69 9.74 2.07
N SER A 145 15.28 9.99 0.89
CA SER A 145 15.47 8.98 -0.16
C SER A 145 16.31 7.78 0.30
N MET A 146 17.07 7.91 1.38
CA MET A 146 17.77 6.77 1.99
C MET A 146 16.83 5.80 2.72
N LEU A 147 15.65 6.25 3.15
CA LEU A 147 14.64 5.42 3.78
C LEU A 147 13.74 4.74 2.74
N PHE A 148 13.32 5.50 1.72
CA PHE A 148 12.48 5.03 0.62
C PHE A 148 13.33 4.43 -0.50
N THR A 149 13.82 3.21 -0.28
CA THR A 149 14.62 2.48 -1.26
C THR A 149 13.78 2.12 -2.49
N PRO A 150 14.39 1.90 -3.68
CA PRO A 150 13.67 1.47 -4.87
C PRO A 150 12.86 0.17 -4.66
N VAL A 151 13.37 -0.75 -3.84
CA VAL A 151 12.67 -1.99 -3.47
C VAL A 151 11.40 -1.69 -2.67
N LEU A 152 11.51 -0.79 -1.68
CA LEU A 152 10.36 -0.39 -0.88
C LEU A 152 9.31 0.36 -1.73
N THR A 153 9.75 1.23 -2.64
CA THR A 153 8.87 1.92 -3.59
C THR A 153 8.15 0.92 -4.50
N ALA A 154 8.84 -0.10 -5.01
CA ALA A 154 8.21 -1.16 -5.80
C ALA A 154 7.11 -1.91 -5.01
N HIS A 155 7.33 -2.19 -3.73
CA HIS A 155 6.29 -2.80 -2.88
C HIS A 155 5.06 -1.90 -2.71
N PHE A 156 5.25 -0.58 -2.55
CA PHE A 156 4.15 0.37 -2.53
C PHE A 156 3.38 0.41 -3.85
N GLU A 157 4.09 0.37 -4.98
CA GLU A 157 3.47 0.37 -6.31
C GLU A 157 2.61 -0.87 -6.58
N ILE A 158 3.08 -2.06 -6.17
CA ILE A 158 2.30 -3.31 -6.29
C ILE A 158 1.00 -3.19 -5.50
N LEU A 159 1.09 -2.75 -4.24
CA LEU A 159 -0.09 -2.61 -3.38
C LEU A 159 -1.06 -1.54 -3.91
N PHE A 160 -0.54 -0.43 -4.44
CA PHE A 160 -1.34 0.59 -5.10
C PHE A 160 -2.08 0.02 -6.31
N ARG A 161 -1.40 -0.67 -7.23
CA ARG A 161 -2.03 -1.28 -8.41
C ARG A 161 -3.12 -2.27 -8.02
N TRP A 162 -2.87 -3.06 -6.99
CA TRP A 162 -3.83 -4.02 -6.44
C TRP A 162 -5.10 -3.32 -5.94
N LEU A 163 -4.95 -2.31 -5.06
CA LEU A 163 -6.09 -1.55 -4.54
C LEU A 163 -6.83 -0.76 -5.61
N MET A 164 -6.10 -0.21 -6.59
CA MET A 164 -6.67 0.50 -7.74
C MET A 164 -7.56 -0.42 -8.56
N LEU A 165 -7.15 -1.67 -8.81
CA LEU A 165 -7.95 -2.64 -9.55
C LEU A 165 -9.30 -2.91 -8.85
N PHE A 166 -9.27 -3.17 -7.54
CA PHE A 166 -10.50 -3.38 -6.77
C PHE A 166 -11.40 -2.16 -6.78
N LYS A 167 -10.86 -0.97 -6.53
CA LYS A 167 -11.64 0.28 -6.55
C LYS A 167 -12.20 0.60 -7.93
N TYR A 168 -11.49 0.25 -8.99
CA TYR A 168 -11.98 0.38 -10.35
C TYR A 168 -13.20 -0.52 -10.59
N VAL A 169 -13.10 -1.82 -10.25
CA VAL A 169 -14.22 -2.76 -10.39
C VAL A 169 -15.41 -2.35 -9.52
N ASP A 170 -15.17 -1.93 -8.28
CA ASP A 170 -16.19 -1.39 -7.36
C ASP A 170 -16.93 -0.20 -7.97
N ARG A 171 -16.18 0.76 -8.56
CA ARG A 171 -16.77 1.92 -9.24
C ARG A 171 -17.58 1.51 -10.47
N GLN A 172 -17.06 0.58 -11.26
CA GLN A 172 -17.72 0.10 -12.47
C GLN A 172 -19.03 -0.63 -12.17
N LEU A 173 -19.05 -1.45 -11.12
CA LEU A 173 -20.28 -2.07 -10.62
C LEU A 173 -21.24 -0.99 -10.09
N SER A 174 -20.75 -0.01 -9.33
CA SER A 174 -21.61 1.06 -8.79
C SER A 174 -22.36 1.84 -9.88
N LYS A 175 -21.79 1.99 -11.08
CA LYS A 175 -22.44 2.63 -12.23
C LYS A 175 -23.64 1.86 -12.78
N THR A 176 -23.70 0.54 -12.59
CA THR A 176 -24.74 -0.32 -13.17
C THR A 176 -25.95 -0.53 -12.25
N TRP A 177 -26.06 0.12 -11.09
CA TRP A 177 -27.16 -0.12 -10.12
C TRP A 177 -28.60 0.01 -10.69
N MET A 178 -28.82 0.62 -11.85
CA MET A 178 -30.16 0.81 -12.46
C MET A 178 -30.69 -0.41 -13.25
N LEU A 179 -30.71 -1.61 -12.65
CA LEU A 179 -31.05 -2.86 -13.37
C LEU A 179 -32.47 -3.37 -13.10
N ASN A 180 -33.10 -3.86 -14.17
CA ASN A 180 -34.54 -4.10 -14.28
C ASN A 180 -35.02 -5.52 -13.90
N SER A 181 -34.12 -6.49 -13.66
CA SER A 181 -34.52 -7.91 -13.47
C SER A 181 -33.87 -8.58 -12.25
N ASP A 182 -34.63 -9.46 -11.60
CA ASP A 182 -34.24 -10.14 -10.34
C ASP A 182 -32.95 -10.95 -10.47
N MET A 183 -32.77 -11.69 -11.57
CA MET A 183 -31.58 -12.51 -11.80
C MET A 183 -30.32 -11.66 -11.95
N THR A 184 -30.42 -10.57 -12.72
CA THR A 184 -29.33 -9.61 -12.88
C THR A 184 -29.00 -8.93 -11.55
N PHE A 185 -30.01 -8.60 -10.74
CA PHE A 185 -29.82 -8.02 -9.43
C PHE A 185 -29.11 -8.98 -8.46
N ALA A 186 -29.48 -10.27 -8.46
CA ALA A 186 -28.85 -11.27 -7.61
C ALA A 186 -27.35 -11.46 -7.93
N LEU A 187 -26.99 -11.54 -9.22
CA LEU A 187 -25.59 -11.61 -9.65
C LEU A 187 -24.84 -10.32 -9.30
N PHE A 188 -25.42 -9.16 -9.61
CA PHE A 188 -24.86 -7.85 -9.27
C PHE A 188 -24.55 -7.75 -7.77
N LYS A 189 -25.53 -8.06 -6.92
CA LYS A 189 -25.38 -8.01 -5.46
C LYS A 189 -24.22 -8.89 -5.00
N ARG A 190 -24.14 -10.13 -5.49
CA ARG A 190 -23.06 -11.07 -5.15
C ARG A 190 -21.68 -10.55 -5.55
N MET A 191 -21.55 -10.02 -6.77
CA MET A 191 -20.30 -9.44 -7.27
C MET A 191 -19.89 -8.20 -6.48
N PHE A 192 -20.86 -7.32 -6.20
CA PHE A 192 -20.65 -6.09 -5.44
C PHE A 192 -20.24 -6.40 -4.00
N ASP A 193 -20.98 -7.27 -3.32
CA ASP A 193 -20.71 -7.68 -1.93
C ASP A 193 -19.31 -8.29 -1.80
N LEU A 194 -18.87 -9.13 -2.74
CA LEU A 194 -17.50 -9.67 -2.77
C LEU A 194 -16.44 -8.57 -2.86
N VAL A 195 -16.56 -7.70 -3.87
CA VAL A 195 -15.56 -6.65 -4.13
C VAL A 195 -15.48 -5.68 -2.96
N PHE A 196 -16.64 -5.30 -2.42
CA PHE A 196 -16.76 -4.42 -1.26
C PHE A 196 -16.16 -5.06 -0.01
N ASP A 197 -16.49 -6.32 0.31
CA ASP A 197 -15.99 -7.01 1.50
C ASP A 197 -14.46 -7.17 1.44
N VAL A 198 -13.91 -7.59 0.30
CA VAL A 198 -12.46 -7.74 0.12
C VAL A 198 -11.74 -6.40 0.22
N LEU A 199 -12.27 -5.35 -0.43
CA LEU A 199 -11.69 -3.99 -0.37
C LEU A 199 -11.72 -3.44 1.06
N ASN A 200 -12.83 -3.58 1.78
CA ASN A 200 -12.97 -3.11 3.16
C ASN A 200 -12.06 -3.87 4.09
N LEU A 201 -11.88 -5.17 3.89
CA LEU A 201 -10.96 -5.94 4.68
C LEU A 201 -9.51 -5.51 4.46
N MET A 202 -9.08 -5.41 3.19
CA MET A 202 -7.72 -4.97 2.87
C MET A 202 -7.43 -3.59 3.48
N THR A 203 -8.37 -2.66 3.36
CA THR A 203 -8.18 -1.30 3.87
C THR A 203 -8.30 -1.23 5.39
N THR A 204 -9.41 -1.70 5.97
CA THR A 204 -9.77 -1.49 7.37
C THR A 204 -9.12 -2.50 8.32
N SER A 205 -8.99 -3.76 7.91
CA SER A 205 -8.52 -4.84 8.77
C SER A 205 -7.04 -5.18 8.58
N VAL A 206 -6.46 -4.84 7.44
CA VAL A 206 -5.04 -5.11 7.14
C VAL A 206 -4.21 -3.83 7.17
N ILE A 207 -4.42 -2.93 6.20
CA ILE A 207 -3.57 -1.75 6.00
C ILE A 207 -3.68 -0.78 7.17
N ASP A 208 -4.91 -0.47 7.59
CA ASP A 208 -5.18 0.47 8.68
C ASP A 208 -4.47 0.15 9.99
N PRO A 209 -4.61 -1.07 10.56
CA PRO A 209 -3.96 -1.42 11.82
C PRO A 209 -2.44 -1.54 11.69
N LEU A 210 -1.93 -2.17 10.63
CA LEU A 210 -0.48 -2.29 10.42
C LEU A 210 0.20 -0.93 10.32
N TRP A 211 -0.44 0.01 9.60
CA TRP A 211 0.09 1.35 9.46
C TRP A 211 -0.02 2.18 10.74
N LYS A 212 -1.13 2.04 11.49
CA LYS A 212 -1.27 2.69 12.80
C LYS A 212 -0.20 2.19 13.76
N GLU A 213 0.05 0.88 13.79
CA GLU A 213 1.10 0.28 14.62
C GLU A 213 2.49 0.78 14.24
N LEU A 214 2.79 0.83 12.93
CA LEU A 214 4.03 1.40 12.41
C LEU A 214 4.22 2.86 12.88
N LEU A 215 3.22 3.72 12.67
CA LEU A 215 3.30 5.13 13.05
C LEU A 215 3.47 5.33 14.56
N ILE A 216 2.79 4.53 15.37
CA ILE A 216 2.96 4.54 16.84
C ILE A 216 4.38 4.10 17.20
N SER A 217 4.87 3.01 16.60
CA SER A 217 6.23 2.50 16.83
C SER A 217 7.29 3.53 16.47
N VAL A 218 7.14 4.24 15.34
CA VAL A 218 8.10 5.28 14.91
C VAL A 218 8.10 6.49 15.85
N LYS A 219 6.94 6.88 16.38
CA LYS A 219 6.82 8.00 17.33
C LYS A 219 7.33 7.69 18.73
N THR A 220 7.14 6.45 19.19
CA THR A 220 7.34 6.09 20.61
C THR A 220 8.69 5.45 20.88
N LYS A 221 9.23 4.70 19.91
CA LYS A 221 10.48 3.98 20.10
C LYS A 221 11.64 4.82 19.56
N GLU A 222 12.73 4.90 20.32
CA GLU A 222 13.98 5.51 19.86
C GLU A 222 14.72 4.56 18.90
N LEU A 223 14.16 4.42 17.69
CA LEU A 223 14.63 3.53 16.66
C LEU A 223 15.95 4.02 16.06
N THR A 224 16.85 3.08 15.80
CA THR A 224 17.94 3.29 14.85
C THR A 224 17.40 3.37 13.41
N PHE A 225 18.17 3.94 12.50
CA PHE A 225 17.79 4.05 11.10
C PHE A 225 17.58 2.70 10.43
N ASP A 226 18.37 1.67 10.80
CA ASP A 226 18.17 0.32 10.29
C ASP A 226 16.89 -0.32 10.86
N GLU A 227 16.63 -0.17 12.16
CA GLU A 227 15.36 -0.63 12.74
C GLU A 227 14.16 0.07 12.10
N LEU A 228 14.29 1.35 11.75
CA LEU A 228 13.26 2.11 11.03
C LEU A 228 13.04 1.55 9.61
N LYS A 229 14.11 1.35 8.84
CA LYS A 229 14.02 0.74 7.49
C LYS A 229 13.36 -0.63 7.54
N THR A 230 13.85 -1.49 8.43
CA THR A 230 13.33 -2.86 8.59
C THR A 230 11.87 -2.81 8.99
N ARG A 231 11.50 -2.02 9.99
CA ARG A 231 10.10 -1.93 10.44
C ARG A 231 9.16 -1.42 9.35
N LEU A 232 9.59 -0.44 8.55
CA LEU A 232 8.83 0.08 7.42
C LEU A 232 8.69 -0.97 6.32
N SER A 233 9.78 -1.66 5.96
CA SER A 233 9.77 -2.74 4.99
C SER A 233 8.85 -3.88 5.44
N ASP A 234 9.00 -4.36 6.68
CA ASP A 234 8.19 -5.43 7.25
C ASP A 234 6.70 -5.07 7.28
N ALA A 235 6.36 -3.81 7.59
CA ALA A 235 4.97 -3.36 7.58
C ALA A 235 4.37 -3.42 6.17
N VAL A 236 5.11 -3.00 5.14
CA VAL A 236 4.64 -3.03 3.75
C VAL A 236 4.58 -4.46 3.22
N THR A 237 5.59 -5.28 3.49
CA THR A 237 5.58 -6.71 3.14
C THR A 237 4.41 -7.42 3.81
N ALA A 238 4.15 -7.17 5.11
CA ALA A 238 2.99 -7.71 5.80
C ALA A 238 1.65 -7.26 5.19
N CYS A 239 1.56 -6.03 4.69
CA CYS A 239 0.39 -5.59 3.93
C CYS A 239 0.23 -6.37 2.62
N LEU A 240 1.31 -6.54 1.85
CA LEU A 240 1.27 -7.30 0.59
C LEU A 240 0.85 -8.75 0.81
N ASP A 241 1.44 -9.41 1.80
CA ASP A 241 1.17 -10.81 2.13
C ASP A 241 -0.29 -11.00 2.59
N LYS A 242 -0.75 -10.14 3.52
CA LYS A 242 -2.12 -10.20 4.05
C LYS A 242 -3.19 -9.73 3.07
N CYS A 243 -2.83 -8.96 2.04
CA CYS A 243 -3.71 -8.59 0.93
C CYS A 243 -3.65 -9.59 -0.24
N PHE A 244 -2.88 -10.69 -0.11
CA PHE A 244 -2.66 -11.73 -1.12
C PHE A 244 -2.05 -11.23 -2.43
N ALA A 245 -1.40 -10.06 -2.43
CA ALA A 245 -0.83 -9.47 -3.64
C ALA A 245 0.45 -10.18 -4.13
N CYS A 246 1.06 -11.01 -3.28
CA CYS A 246 2.28 -11.77 -3.59
C CYS A 246 2.01 -13.24 -3.95
N ASP A 247 0.80 -13.77 -3.70
CA ASP A 247 0.46 -15.16 -4.00
C ASP A 247 -0.08 -15.25 -5.43
N GLU A 248 0.69 -15.89 -6.32
CA GLU A 248 0.37 -16.02 -7.75
C GLU A 248 -0.99 -16.70 -7.97
N SER A 249 -1.29 -17.75 -7.21
CA SER A 249 -2.51 -18.55 -7.38
C SER A 249 -3.77 -17.81 -6.94
N LEU A 250 -3.71 -17.11 -5.80
CA LEU A 250 -4.80 -16.29 -5.30
C LEU A 250 -4.99 -15.06 -6.18
N THR A 251 -3.88 -14.44 -6.61
CA THR A 251 -3.90 -13.28 -7.50
C THR A 251 -4.61 -13.63 -8.82
N GLU A 252 -4.27 -14.75 -9.44
CA GLU A 252 -4.92 -15.21 -10.69
C GLU A 252 -6.43 -15.42 -10.50
N THR A 253 -6.83 -16.06 -9.40
CA THR A 253 -8.24 -16.32 -9.08
C THR A 253 -9.03 -15.03 -8.86
N ILE A 254 -8.45 -14.10 -8.08
CA ILE A 254 -9.06 -12.80 -7.78
C ILE A 254 -9.17 -11.96 -9.06
N VAL A 255 -8.12 -11.90 -9.87
CA VAL A 255 -8.15 -11.18 -11.15
C VAL A 255 -9.21 -11.77 -12.07
N HIS A 256 -9.35 -13.10 -12.10
CA HIS A 256 -10.41 -13.76 -12.86
C HIS A 256 -11.81 -13.36 -12.38
N LEU A 257 -12.07 -13.36 -11.07
CA LEU A 257 -13.33 -12.88 -10.48
C LEU A 257 -13.63 -11.42 -10.83
N LEU A 258 -12.64 -10.53 -10.68
CA LEU A 258 -12.78 -9.11 -11.03
C LEU A 258 -13.02 -8.92 -12.53
N SER A 259 -12.39 -9.72 -13.38
CA SER A 259 -12.63 -9.72 -14.83
C SER A 259 -14.06 -10.15 -15.18
N SER A 260 -14.62 -11.11 -14.45
CA SER A 260 -16.03 -11.53 -14.60
C SER A 260 -16.99 -10.41 -14.21
N CYS A 261 -16.69 -9.64 -13.15
CA CYS A 261 -17.45 -8.45 -12.79
C CYS A 261 -17.45 -7.39 -13.91
N LEU A 262 -16.29 -7.13 -14.52
CA LEU A 262 -16.17 -6.19 -15.64
C LEU A 262 -16.88 -6.70 -16.91
N ARG A 263 -16.84 -8.01 -17.18
CA ARG A 263 -17.60 -8.63 -18.28
C ARG A 263 -19.11 -8.45 -18.08
N PHE A 264 -19.60 -8.71 -16.87
CA PHE A 264 -21.00 -8.49 -16.50
C PHE A 264 -21.41 -7.02 -16.73
N GLN A 265 -20.61 -6.07 -16.25
CA GLN A 265 -20.86 -4.64 -16.48
C GLN A 265 -20.90 -4.28 -17.97
N ASN A 266 -19.96 -4.79 -18.77
CA ASN A 266 -19.92 -4.55 -20.20
C ASN A 266 -21.13 -5.13 -20.93
N THR A 267 -21.64 -6.30 -20.53
CA THR A 267 -22.86 -6.89 -21.07
C THR A 267 -24.08 -6.00 -20.80
N LEU A 268 -24.14 -5.37 -19.63
CA LEU A 268 -25.24 -4.47 -19.24
C LEU A 268 -25.19 -3.10 -19.90
N ARG A 269 -23.99 -2.62 -20.25
CA ARG A 269 -23.80 -1.34 -20.96
C ARG A 269 -24.21 -1.43 -22.43
N GLN A 270 -24.26 -2.63 -23.02
CA GLN A 270 -24.63 -2.78 -24.42
C GLN A 270 -26.10 -2.37 -24.62
N PRO A 271 -26.43 -1.63 -25.70
CA PRO A 271 -27.80 -1.19 -25.98
C PRO A 271 -28.76 -2.31 -26.38
N LYS A 272 -28.28 -3.57 -26.45
CA LYS A 272 -29.10 -4.75 -26.77
C LYS A 272 -29.84 -5.24 -25.53
N ALA A 273 -30.99 -5.90 -25.75
CA ALA A 273 -31.68 -6.58 -24.66
C ALA A 273 -30.73 -7.55 -23.94
N VAL A 274 -30.78 -7.56 -22.61
CA VAL A 274 -29.92 -8.39 -21.76
C VAL A 274 -30.13 -9.86 -22.12
N ASP A 275 -29.07 -10.53 -22.57
CA ASP A 275 -29.10 -11.96 -22.81
C ASP A 275 -29.05 -12.69 -21.46
N HIS A 276 -30.21 -13.11 -20.99
CA HIS A 276 -30.36 -13.87 -19.74
C HIS A 276 -29.52 -15.17 -19.73
N ALA A 277 -29.28 -15.81 -20.89
CA ALA A 277 -28.43 -17.00 -20.96
C ALA A 277 -26.95 -16.65 -20.71
N LEU A 278 -26.50 -15.51 -21.23
CA LEU A 278 -25.15 -15.01 -20.95
C LEU A 278 -24.97 -14.62 -19.48
N VAL A 279 -25.97 -13.96 -18.88
CA VAL A 279 -25.95 -13.61 -17.44
C VAL A 279 -25.90 -14.87 -16.57
N GLN A 280 -26.68 -15.90 -16.90
CA GLN A 280 -26.64 -17.17 -16.17
C GLN A 280 -25.27 -17.84 -16.28
N LYS A 281 -24.68 -17.87 -17.48
CA LYS A 281 -23.33 -18.40 -17.69
C LYS A 281 -22.28 -17.64 -16.86
N LEU A 282 -22.38 -16.32 -16.77
CA LEU A 282 -21.50 -15.50 -15.94
C LEU A 282 -21.69 -15.77 -14.44
N ASP A 283 -22.93 -16.00 -13.99
CA ASP A 283 -23.22 -16.36 -12.59
C ASP A 283 -22.62 -17.73 -12.24
N ASP A 284 -22.70 -18.71 -13.14
CA ASP A 284 -22.12 -20.03 -12.94
C ASP A 284 -20.58 -19.99 -12.93
N GLU A 285 -19.95 -19.29 -13.89
CA GLU A 285 -18.49 -19.04 -13.91
C GLU A 285 -18.02 -18.33 -12.64
N PHE A 286 -18.78 -17.33 -12.17
CA PHE A 286 -18.45 -16.58 -10.96
C PHE A 286 -18.56 -17.42 -9.69
N LYS A 287 -19.59 -18.27 -9.57
CA LYS A 287 -19.74 -19.19 -8.43
C LYS A 287 -18.62 -20.22 -8.38
N GLU A 288 -18.22 -20.78 -9.52
CA GLU A 288 -17.11 -21.71 -9.60
C GLU A 288 -15.80 -21.05 -9.14
N ALA A 289 -15.48 -19.87 -9.69
CA ALA A 289 -14.29 -19.11 -9.28
C ALA A 289 -14.34 -18.67 -7.80
N LEU A 290 -15.53 -18.33 -7.27
CA LEU A 290 -15.70 -18.01 -5.85
C LEU A 290 -15.45 -19.24 -4.98
N SER A 291 -15.94 -20.41 -5.39
CA SER A 291 -15.70 -21.66 -4.66
C SER A 291 -14.22 -22.04 -4.64
N GLU A 292 -13.49 -21.75 -5.73
CA GLU A 292 -12.05 -21.96 -5.80
C GLU A 292 -11.26 -20.94 -4.96
N LEU A 293 -11.69 -19.67 -4.92
CA LEU A 293 -11.09 -18.69 -4.02
C LEU A 293 -11.30 -19.10 -2.56
N MET A 294 -12.52 -19.52 -2.22
CA MET A 294 -12.85 -20.01 -0.89
C MET A 294 -11.97 -21.20 -0.53
N SER A 295 -11.89 -22.24 -1.36
CA SER A 295 -11.09 -23.44 -1.07
C SER A 295 -9.60 -23.16 -0.81
N ARG A 296 -9.06 -22.10 -1.42
CA ARG A 296 -7.66 -21.66 -1.28
C ARG A 296 -7.43 -20.74 -0.07
N LEU A 297 -8.46 -20.10 0.45
CA LEU A 297 -8.33 -19.20 1.59
C LEU A 297 -8.21 -19.98 2.92
N PRO A 298 -7.27 -19.59 3.81
CA PRO A 298 -7.16 -20.17 5.15
C PRO A 298 -8.46 -20.04 5.95
N ALA A 299 -8.80 -21.05 6.75
CA ALA A 299 -10.05 -21.10 7.51
C ALA A 299 -10.31 -19.87 8.41
N GLU A 300 -9.22 -19.27 8.92
CA GLU A 300 -9.25 -18.09 9.78
C GLU A 300 -9.75 -16.83 9.07
N ASN A 301 -9.68 -16.81 7.74
CA ASN A 301 -10.00 -15.66 6.91
C ASN A 301 -11.46 -15.66 6.43
N TYR A 302 -12.19 -16.78 6.41
CA TYR A 302 -13.55 -16.81 5.82
C TYR A 302 -14.52 -15.80 6.45
N SER A 303 -14.56 -15.72 7.78
CA SER A 303 -15.44 -14.78 8.49
C SER A 303 -15.04 -13.31 8.29
N ALA A 304 -13.75 -13.07 8.02
CA ALA A 304 -13.21 -11.74 7.77
C ALA A 304 -13.46 -11.27 6.32
N TYR A 305 -13.26 -12.15 5.34
CA TYR A 305 -13.39 -11.84 3.91
C TYR A 305 -14.81 -11.93 3.36
N PHE A 306 -15.68 -12.77 3.93
CA PHE A 306 -16.99 -13.08 3.35
C PHE A 306 -18.14 -12.88 4.33
N PHE A 307 -18.11 -11.78 5.10
CA PHE A 307 -19.14 -11.48 6.09
C PHE A 307 -20.56 -11.48 5.47
N SER A 308 -20.71 -10.93 4.26
CA SER A 308 -21.98 -10.95 3.51
C SER A 308 -22.45 -12.36 3.12
N PHE A 309 -21.54 -13.25 2.75
CA PHE A 309 -21.86 -14.62 2.35
C PHE A 309 -22.17 -15.52 3.56
N THR A 310 -21.51 -15.29 4.71
CA THR A 310 -21.77 -16.07 5.93
C THR A 310 -23.09 -15.75 6.62
N GLN A 311 -23.67 -14.56 6.40
CA GLN A 311 -25.00 -14.21 6.91
C GLN A 311 -26.14 -14.67 5.98
N ASN A 312 -25.94 -14.68 4.67
CA ASN A 312 -27.00 -15.13 3.74
C ASN A 312 -27.30 -16.64 3.85
N ASP A 313 -26.33 -17.47 4.23
CA ASP A 313 -26.59 -18.90 4.53
C ASP A 313 -27.26 -19.12 5.90
N LYS A 314 -27.35 -18.09 6.74
CA LYS A 314 -28.18 -18.08 7.95
C LYS A 314 -29.40 -17.19 7.77
N ALA A 315 -30.04 -17.29 6.60
CA ALA A 315 -31.44 -16.92 6.48
C ALA A 315 -32.24 -17.77 7.49
N VAL A 316 -32.51 -17.14 8.64
CA VAL A 316 -33.40 -17.61 9.70
C VAL A 316 -34.69 -18.11 9.05
N PRO A 317 -35.15 -19.34 9.32
CA PRO A 317 -36.45 -19.78 8.84
C PRO A 317 -37.51 -18.84 9.42
N LEU A 318 -38.21 -18.14 8.53
CA LEU A 318 -39.45 -17.46 8.86
C LEU A 318 -40.46 -18.55 9.24
N ASP A 319 -40.81 -18.61 10.52
CA ASP A 319 -42.05 -19.23 11.00
C ASP A 319 -43.27 -18.57 10.33
#